data_AF-A0A447PY49-F1
#
_entry.id   AF-A0A447PY49-F1
#
_cell.length_a   1.000
_cell.length_b   1.000
_cell.length_c   1.000
_cell.angle_alpha   90.00
_cell.angle_beta   90.00
_cell.angle_gamma   90.00
#
_symmetry.space_group_name_H-M   'P 1'
#
loop_
_entity.id
_entity.type
_entity.pdbx_description
1 polymer ?
#
loop_
_entity_poly.entity_id
_entity_poly.type
_entity_poly.pdbx_seq_one_letter_code
_entity_poly.pdbx_strand_id
1 'polypeptide(L)'
;MTTQLEQAWELAKQRFATVGIDVEEALRQLDRLPVSMHCWQGDDVAGFENPEGSLTGGIQSTGNYPGKARNATELRADLEQALRLIPGPKRLNLHAIYLESDTPVARDQIKPEAF
;
A
#
# COMPACT_ATOMS: atom_id res chain seq x y z
N MET A 1 11.62 -33.75 -0.23
CA MET A 1 12.49 -33.08 0.76
C MET A 1 11.72 -31.94 1.37
N THR A 2 11.60 -31.89 2.71
CA THR A 2 11.05 -30.72 3.42
C THR A 2 12.04 -29.57 3.37
N THR A 3 11.56 -28.33 3.23
CA THR A 3 12.41 -27.13 3.14
C THR A 3 12.98 -26.75 4.52
N GLN A 4 14.04 -25.92 4.56
CA GLN A 4 14.52 -25.34 5.83
C GLN A 4 13.42 -24.53 6.53
N LEU A 5 12.56 -23.87 5.75
CA LEU A 5 11.41 -23.11 6.26
C LEU A 5 10.41 -24.03 6.97
N GLU A 6 10.10 -25.19 6.40
CA GLU A 6 9.18 -26.17 7.01
C GLU A 6 9.71 -26.67 8.36
N GLN A 7 11.01 -26.99 8.43
CA GLN A 7 11.63 -27.46 9.67
C GLN A 7 11.62 -26.36 10.75
N ALA A 8 11.90 -25.12 10.37
CA ALA A 8 11.86 -23.99 11.29
C ALA A 8 10.43 -23.68 11.76
N TRP A 9 9.44 -23.78 10.86
CA TRP A 9 8.02 -23.61 11.17
C TRP A 9 7.54 -24.63 12.20
N GLU A 10 7.82 -25.92 11.99
CA GLU A 10 7.41 -26.97 12.91
C GLU A 10 8.04 -26.83 14.30
N LEU A 11 9.31 -26.43 14.36
CA LEU A 11 9.97 -26.13 15.64
C LEU A 11 9.32 -24.93 16.35
N ALA A 12 9.02 -23.86 15.61
CA ALA A 12 8.36 -22.67 16.16
C ALA A 12 6.94 -23.00 16.66
N LYS A 13 6.17 -23.76 15.87
CA LYS A 13 4.82 -24.23 16.23
C LYS A 13 4.82 -24.97 17.57
N GLN A 14 5.78 -25.87 17.78
CA GLN A 14 5.93 -26.56 19.07
C GLN A 14 6.30 -25.60 20.21
N ARG A 15 7.22 -24.66 19.97
CA ARG A 15 7.63 -23.67 20.98
C ARG A 15 6.46 -22.79 21.43
N PHE A 16 5.66 -22.27 20.51
CA PHE A 16 4.47 -21.48 20.85
C PHE A 16 3.39 -22.31 21.55
N ALA A 17 3.21 -23.57 21.16
CA ALA A 17 2.26 -24.46 21.82
C ALA A 17 2.61 -24.69 23.31
N THR A 18 3.89 -24.70 23.71
CA THR A 18 4.28 -24.85 25.13
C THR A 18 3.80 -23.72 26.03
N VAL A 19 3.47 -22.56 25.46
CA VAL A 19 2.90 -21.41 26.18
C VAL A 19 1.42 -21.18 25.85
N GLY A 20 0.76 -22.19 25.24
CA GLY A 20 -0.67 -22.16 24.96
C GLY A 20 -1.08 -21.34 23.73
N ILE A 21 -0.15 -21.06 22.80
CA ILE A 21 -0.44 -20.31 21.57
C ILE A 21 -0.56 -21.26 20.37
N ASP A 22 -1.69 -21.21 19.67
CA ASP A 22 -1.89 -21.85 18.36
C ASP A 22 -1.44 -20.89 17.25
N VAL A 23 -0.31 -21.21 16.60
CA VAL A 23 0.24 -20.41 15.50
C VAL A 23 -0.59 -20.47 14.22
N GLU A 24 -1.33 -21.56 14.00
CA GLU A 24 -2.24 -21.65 12.86
C GLU A 24 -3.42 -20.69 13.04
N GLU A 25 -3.93 -20.59 14.28
CA GLU A 25 -4.93 -19.58 14.63
C GLU A 25 -4.37 -18.17 14.52
N ALA A 26 -3.13 -17.93 14.94
CA ALA A 26 -2.48 -16.62 14.79
C ALA A 26 -2.42 -16.18 13.32
N LEU A 27 -2.08 -17.09 12.39
CA LEU A 27 -2.08 -16.78 10.96
C LEU A 27 -3.49 -16.52 10.43
N ARG A 28 -4.50 -17.31 10.83
CA ARG A 28 -5.91 -17.05 10.47
C ARG A 28 -6.39 -15.68 10.98
N GLN A 29 -5.95 -15.27 12.17
CA GLN A 29 -6.30 -13.95 12.72
C GLN A 29 -5.57 -12.83 11.99
N LEU A 30 -4.31 -13.04 11.59
CA LEU A 30 -3.55 -12.07 10.81
C LEU A 30 -4.24 -11.75 9.47
N ASP A 31 -4.83 -12.76 8.81
CA ASP A 31 -5.57 -12.59 7.55
C ASP A 31 -6.88 -11.81 7.68
N ARG A 32 -7.30 -11.44 8.89
CA ARG A 32 -8.49 -10.62 9.15
C ARG A 32 -8.16 -9.15 9.39
N LEU A 33 -6.89 -8.78 9.39
CA LEU A 33 -6.40 -7.46 9.76
C LEU A 33 -5.83 -6.73 8.52
N PRO A 34 -6.69 -6.08 7.69
CA PRO A 34 -6.22 -5.37 6.51
C PRO A 34 -5.35 -4.16 6.86
N VAL A 35 -4.21 -4.04 6.20
CA VAL A 35 -3.38 -2.84 6.24
C VAL A 35 -3.74 -1.92 5.08
N SER A 36 -4.11 -0.67 5.37
CA SER A 36 -4.42 0.32 4.34
C SER A 36 -3.16 1.06 3.91
N MET A 37 -2.66 0.75 2.72
CA MET A 37 -1.47 1.36 2.16
C MET A 37 -1.81 2.74 1.57
N HIS A 38 -0.97 3.73 1.85
CA HIS A 38 -1.14 5.08 1.34
C HIS A 38 -0.72 5.21 -0.13
N CYS A 39 -1.58 5.78 -0.98
CA CYS A 39 -1.28 5.95 -2.40
C CYS A 39 -0.12 6.93 -2.64
N TRP A 40 0.01 7.95 -1.80
CA TRP A 40 0.91 9.08 -2.04
C TRP A 40 2.39 8.82 -1.89
N GLN A 41 2.75 7.62 -1.43
CA GLN A 41 4.14 7.19 -1.41
C GLN A 41 4.66 6.89 -2.82
N GLY A 42 3.80 6.54 -3.78
CA GLY A 42 4.25 6.20 -5.13
C GLY A 42 4.72 7.39 -5.97
N ASP A 43 4.33 8.62 -5.62
CA ASP A 43 4.54 9.81 -6.45
C ASP A 43 5.01 11.05 -5.66
N ASP A 44 5.48 10.86 -4.42
CA ASP A 44 5.90 11.95 -3.53
C ASP A 44 4.79 12.96 -3.19
N VAL A 45 3.54 12.50 -3.06
CA VAL A 45 2.38 13.36 -2.74
C VAL A 45 2.09 14.39 -3.83
N ALA A 46 2.48 14.13 -5.08
CA ALA A 46 2.24 15.04 -6.20
C ALA A 46 0.75 15.09 -6.58
N GLY A 47 0.08 13.94 -6.60
CA GLY A 47 -1.27 13.79 -7.14
C GLY A 47 -1.33 14.01 -8.65
N PHE A 48 -2.55 13.98 -9.20
CA PHE A 48 -2.81 14.12 -10.64
C PHE A 48 -3.54 15.42 -10.99
N GLU A 49 -3.99 16.18 -9.99
CA GLU A 49 -4.59 17.51 -10.17
C GLU A 49 -3.57 18.55 -10.69
N ASN A 50 -2.35 18.54 -10.14
CA ASN A 50 -1.25 19.42 -10.55
C ASN A 50 0.12 18.75 -10.26
N PRO A 51 0.52 17.75 -11.06
CA PRO A 51 1.67 16.88 -10.74
C PRO A 51 3.03 17.60 -10.74
N GLU A 52 3.12 18.78 -11.37
CA GLU A 52 4.34 19.61 -11.35
C GLU A 52 4.34 20.66 -10.21
N GLY A 53 3.24 20.75 -9.46
CA GLY A 53 3.13 21.63 -8.31
C GLY A 53 4.11 21.26 -7.20
N SER A 54 4.57 22.27 -6.45
CA SER A 54 5.34 22.02 -5.24
C SER A 54 4.44 21.48 -4.14
N LEU A 55 4.94 20.51 -3.37
CA LEU A 55 4.29 20.07 -2.14
C LEU A 55 4.30 21.21 -1.11
N THR A 56 3.14 21.48 -0.51
CA THR A 56 2.94 22.55 0.47
C THR A 56 2.16 22.04 1.69
N GLY A 57 1.76 22.92 2.61
CA GLY A 57 0.95 22.55 3.77
C GLY A 57 1.76 22.06 4.99
N GLY A 58 3.07 22.30 5.01
CA GLY A 58 3.94 21.95 6.14
C GLY A 58 4.51 20.54 6.09
N ILE A 59 4.31 19.81 4.99
CA ILE A 59 4.88 18.48 4.73
C ILE A 59 5.82 18.52 3.52
N GLN A 60 6.78 17.61 3.48
CA GLN A 60 7.76 17.50 2.40
C GLN A 60 8.07 16.02 2.15
N SER A 61 8.19 15.61 0.88
CA SER A 61 8.96 14.42 0.49
C SER A 61 10.40 14.84 0.23
N THR A 62 11.36 14.05 0.68
CA THR A 62 12.80 14.39 0.61
C THR A 62 13.58 13.29 -0.09
N GLY A 63 14.58 13.69 -0.87
CA GLY A 63 15.34 12.79 -1.74
C GLY A 63 14.90 12.90 -3.19
N ASN A 64 15.80 12.54 -4.11
CA ASN A 64 15.57 12.64 -5.56
C ASN A 64 15.73 11.26 -6.22
N TYR A 65 15.18 10.22 -5.60
CA TYR A 65 15.23 8.87 -6.16
C TYR A 65 14.39 8.84 -7.46
N PRO A 66 14.92 8.32 -8.57
CA PRO A 66 14.20 8.29 -9.84
C PRO A 66 13.07 7.26 -9.83
N GLY A 67 12.09 7.42 -10.72
CA GLY A 67 11.06 6.40 -10.97
C GLY A 67 9.74 6.58 -10.22
N LYS A 68 9.50 7.74 -9.59
CA LYS A 68 8.17 8.05 -9.03
C LYS A 68 7.09 8.00 -10.10
N ALA A 69 5.90 7.50 -9.75
CA ALA A 69 4.75 7.48 -10.64
C ALA A 69 4.32 8.90 -11.04
N ARG A 70 3.88 9.06 -12.29
CA ARG A 70 3.49 10.37 -12.86
C ARG A 70 2.01 10.46 -13.23
N ASN A 71 1.30 9.33 -13.15
CA ASN A 71 -0.12 9.22 -13.48
C ASN A 71 -0.70 7.98 -12.77
N ALA A 72 -2.02 7.84 -12.81
CA ALA A 72 -2.73 6.74 -12.16
C ALA A 72 -2.33 5.37 -12.68
N THR A 73 -2.08 5.22 -13.98
CA THR A 73 -1.65 3.95 -14.58
C THR A 73 -0.31 3.48 -14.01
N GLU A 74 0.68 4.37 -13.96
CA GLU A 74 1.99 4.09 -13.35
C GLU A 74 1.83 3.77 -11.86
N LEU A 75 1.05 4.56 -11.13
CA LEU A 75 0.85 4.34 -9.70
C LEU A 75 0.16 2.99 -9.41
N ARG A 76 -0.83 2.59 -10.22
CA ARG A 76 -1.47 1.28 -10.11
C ARG A 76 -0.47 0.16 -10.39
N ALA A 77 0.41 0.29 -11.38
CA ALA A 77 1.45 -0.70 -11.66
C ALA A 77 2.47 -0.84 -10.53
N ASP A 78 2.92 0.28 -9.95
CA ASP A 78 3.83 0.29 -8.80
C ASP A 78 3.18 -0.35 -7.58
N LEU A 79 1.89 -0.05 -7.33
CA LEU A 79 1.10 -0.68 -6.28
C LEU A 79 0.97 -2.18 -6.52
N GLU A 80 0.64 -2.65 -7.72
CA GLU A 80 0.54 -4.09 -8.02
C GLU A 80 1.84 -4.84 -7.70
N GLN A 81 2.99 -4.25 -8.06
CA GLN A 81 4.29 -4.82 -7.73
C GLN A 81 4.52 -4.89 -6.22
N ALA A 82 4.19 -3.84 -5.47
CA ALA A 82 4.29 -3.84 -4.00
C ALA A 82 3.32 -4.85 -3.36
N LEU A 83 2.07 -4.90 -3.83
CA LEU A 83 1.02 -5.78 -3.32
C LEU A 83 1.38 -7.26 -3.49
N ARG A 84 2.09 -7.63 -4.57
CA ARG A 84 2.60 -9.00 -4.78
C ARG A 84 3.65 -9.42 -3.76
N LEU A 85 4.41 -8.48 -3.22
CA LEU A 85 5.50 -8.74 -2.27
C LEU A 85 5.07 -8.73 -0.81
N ILE A 86 3.85 -8.28 -0.52
CA ILE A 86 3.31 -8.17 0.83
C ILE A 86 2.21 -9.24 1.00
N PRO A 87 2.27 -10.13 2.00
CA PRO A 87 1.21 -11.12 2.23
C PRO A 87 -0.05 -10.49 2.86
N GLY A 88 -1.13 -11.26 2.92
CA GLY A 88 -2.33 -10.90 3.68
C GLY A 88 -3.24 -9.83 3.04
N PRO A 89 -4.32 -9.45 3.75
CA PRO A 89 -5.31 -8.49 3.26
C PRO A 89 -4.75 -7.06 3.22
N LYS A 90 -5.09 -6.34 2.15
CA LYS A 90 -4.63 -4.96 1.93
C LYS A 90 -5.79 -4.08 1.47
N ARG A 91 -5.70 -2.80 1.79
CA ARG A 91 -6.57 -1.74 1.27
C ARG A 91 -5.70 -0.64 0.69
N LEU A 92 -6.28 0.20 -0.17
CA LEU A 92 -5.64 1.42 -0.65
C LEU A 92 -6.31 2.62 0.01
N ASN A 93 -5.51 3.53 0.55
CA ASN A 93 -5.95 4.81 1.09
C ASN A 93 -5.67 5.90 0.04
N LEU A 94 -6.74 6.36 -0.62
CA LEU A 94 -6.67 7.38 -1.66
C LEU A 94 -6.84 8.78 -1.08
N HIS A 95 -6.07 9.73 -1.61
CA HIS A 95 -6.30 11.15 -1.38
C HIS A 95 -7.06 11.76 -2.58
N ALA A 96 -7.88 12.79 -2.35
CA ALA A 96 -8.72 13.36 -3.40
C ALA A 96 -7.96 13.91 -4.63
N ILE A 97 -6.69 14.30 -4.44
CA ILE A 97 -5.81 14.80 -5.51
C ILE A 97 -5.38 13.71 -6.50
N TYR A 98 -5.67 12.43 -6.21
CA TYR A 98 -5.43 11.29 -7.10
C TYR A 98 -6.63 11.00 -8.01
N LEU A 99 -7.58 11.94 -8.13
CA LEU A 99 -8.70 11.81 -9.06
C LEU A 99 -8.19 11.63 -10.50
N GLU A 100 -8.97 10.92 -11.31
CA GLU A 100 -8.74 10.79 -12.75
C GLU A 100 -9.79 11.57 -13.52
N SER A 101 -9.36 12.52 -14.35
CA SER A 101 -10.25 13.29 -15.22
C SER A 101 -9.50 13.83 -16.43
N ASP A 102 -10.18 13.86 -17.58
CA ASP A 102 -9.64 14.45 -18.82
C ASP A 102 -9.56 15.98 -18.74
N THR A 103 -10.33 16.59 -17.84
CA THR A 103 -10.38 18.05 -17.64
C THR A 103 -10.16 18.40 -16.18
N PRO A 104 -9.58 19.58 -15.86
CA PRO A 104 -9.43 20.01 -14.47
C PRO A 104 -10.78 20.05 -13.74
N VAL A 105 -10.84 19.45 -12.55
CA VAL A 105 -12.02 19.45 -11.66
C VAL A 105 -11.66 20.19 -10.38
N ALA A 106 -12.44 21.22 -10.02
CA ALA A 106 -12.26 21.92 -8.76
C ALA A 106 -12.53 20.99 -7.57
N ARG A 107 -11.75 21.12 -6.48
CA ARG A 107 -11.80 20.21 -5.33
C ARG A 107 -13.16 20.09 -4.67
N ASP A 108 -13.94 21.17 -4.66
CA ASP A 108 -15.31 21.24 -4.14
C ASP A 108 -16.35 20.62 -5.08
N GLN A 109 -15.95 20.22 -6.29
CA GLN A 109 -16.80 19.63 -7.33
C GLN A 109 -16.42 18.19 -7.68
N ILE A 110 -15.52 17.56 -6.93
CA ILE A 110 -15.13 16.15 -7.12
C ILE A 110 -16.34 15.24 -6.88
N LYS A 111 -16.46 14.19 -7.71
CA LYS A 111 -17.57 13.22 -7.68
C LYS A 111 -17.05 11.78 -7.73
N PRO A 112 -17.90 10.77 -7.42
CA PRO A 112 -17.50 9.37 -7.43
C PRO A 112 -16.97 8.86 -8.77
N GLU A 113 -17.36 9.45 -9.90
CA GLU A 113 -16.91 8.99 -11.24
C GLU A 113 -15.42 9.22 -11.49
N ALA A 114 -14.74 10.00 -10.65
CA ALA A 114 -13.32 10.32 -10.79
C ALA A 114 -12.38 9.33 -10.06
N PHE A 115 -12.88 8.20 -9.54
CA PHE A 115 -12.12 7.20 -8.78
C PHE A 115 -12.42 5.76 -9.19
#